data_AF-A0A813E7W7-F1
#
_entry.id   AF-A0A813E7W7-F1
#
_cell.length_a   1.000
_cell.length_b   1.000
_cell.length_c   1.000
_cell.angle_alpha   90.00
_cell.angle_beta   90.00
_cell.angle_gamma   90.00
#
_symmetry.space_group_name_H-M   'P 1'
#
loop_
_entity.id
_entity.type
_entity.pdbx_description
1 polymer ?
#
loop_
_entity_poly.entity_id
_entity_poly.type
_entity_poly.pdbx_seq_one_letter_code
_entity_poly.pdbx_strand_id
1 'polypeptide(L)'
;MIAMRILWLALGSGAVASSGCPEQERFQRWMLQFEVKCRSQASIQKVSVQDADAKCDWVTCDCLEVSLQVPVELSQVPTCFEEGVIAGQFSEDQRQIASELIRGSACGERTRVMGMPCGQCDRYRLERPQCSNTTMPPFRTFIPSLGIRALPGVVIPLATAIVGLAF
;
A
#
# COMPACT_ATOMS: atom_id res chain seq x y z
N MET A 1 46.26 4.96 61.03
CA MET A 1 44.78 5.03 61.02
C MET A 1 44.36 6.04 59.95
N ILE A 2 44.15 5.60 58.70
CA ILE A 2 43.59 6.45 57.64
C ILE A 2 42.41 5.67 57.05
N ALA A 3 41.23 6.23 57.25
CA ALA A 3 39.95 5.60 57.04
C ALA A 3 39.62 5.43 55.56
N MET A 4 39.26 4.19 55.24
CA MET A 4 38.58 3.73 54.04
C MET A 4 37.31 4.58 53.80
N ARG A 5 37.28 5.36 52.71
CA ARG A 5 36.04 5.91 52.16
C ARG A 5 35.78 5.25 50.81
N ILE A 6 35.15 4.09 50.90
CA ILE A 6 34.52 3.39 49.79
C ILE A 6 33.32 4.25 49.37
N LEU A 7 33.51 5.07 48.35
CA LEU A 7 32.41 5.79 47.71
C LEU A 7 31.74 4.82 46.73
N TRP A 8 30.66 4.18 47.18
CA TRP A 8 29.70 3.51 46.31
C TRP A 8 29.04 4.56 45.41
N LEU A 9 29.52 4.67 44.18
CA LEU A 9 28.76 5.29 43.10
C LEU A 9 27.61 4.34 42.78
N ALA A 10 26.41 4.75 43.19
CA ALA A 10 25.17 4.14 42.76
C ALA A 10 25.08 4.19 41.23
N LEU A 11 25.39 3.07 40.58
CA LEU A 11 24.99 2.81 39.21
C LEU A 11 23.45 2.71 39.21
N GLY A 12 22.79 3.84 39.01
CA GLY A 12 21.41 3.86 38.58
C GLY A 12 21.35 3.17 37.22
N SER A 13 20.73 2.00 37.15
CA SER A 13 20.30 1.40 35.90
C SER A 13 19.26 2.32 35.26
N GLY A 14 19.73 3.35 34.56
CA GLY A 14 18.91 4.05 33.58
C GLY A 14 18.53 3.01 32.54
N ALA A 15 17.27 2.59 32.55
CA ALA A 15 16.68 1.87 31.44
C ALA A 15 16.86 2.77 30.21
N VAL A 16 17.89 2.46 29.40
CA VAL A 16 18.01 3.02 28.07
C VAL A 16 16.74 2.55 27.39
N ALA A 17 15.80 3.45 27.17
CA ALA A 17 14.66 3.16 26.31
C ALA A 17 15.29 2.64 25.03
N SER A 18 15.10 1.34 24.75
CA SER A 18 15.68 0.72 23.57
C SER A 18 15.24 1.57 22.39
N SER A 19 16.19 2.22 21.74
CA SER A 19 15.98 3.14 20.61
C SER A 19 15.54 2.39 19.35
N GLY A 20 14.88 1.25 19.52
CA GLY A 20 14.46 0.36 18.47
C GLY A 20 12.99 0.49 18.15
N CYS A 21 12.60 -0.19 17.08
CA CYS A 21 11.27 -0.13 16.52
C CYS A 21 10.22 -0.56 17.57
N PRO A 22 9.33 0.34 18.01
CA PRO A 22 8.38 0.02 19.08
C PRO A 22 7.39 -1.08 18.67
N GLU A 23 7.15 -1.25 17.37
CA GLU A 23 6.21 -2.24 16.83
C GLU A 23 6.81 -3.10 15.70
N GLN A 24 8.02 -3.63 15.91
CA GLN A 24 8.74 -4.42 14.90
C GLN A 24 7.89 -5.55 14.27
N GLU A 25 7.11 -6.29 15.07
CA GLU A 25 6.27 -7.38 14.55
C GLU A 25 5.17 -6.89 13.61
N ARG A 26 4.53 -5.75 13.93
CA ARG A 26 3.48 -5.18 13.07
C ARG A 26 4.08 -4.65 11.79
N PHE A 27 5.23 -3.98 11.89
CA PHE A 27 5.97 -3.52 10.72
C PHE A 27 6.37 -4.69 9.80
N GLN A 28 6.81 -5.82 10.37
CA GLN A 28 7.12 -7.02 9.60
C GLN A 28 5.90 -7.59 8.88
N ARG A 29 4.75 -7.71 9.56
CA ARG A 29 3.50 -8.17 8.94
C ARG A 29 3.05 -7.22 7.82
N TRP A 30 3.18 -5.91 8.04
CA TRP A 30 2.91 -4.92 7.03
C TRP A 30 3.83 -5.08 5.81
N MET A 31 5.14 -5.27 6.00
CA MET A 31 6.10 -5.51 4.91
C MET A 31 5.73 -6.72 4.03
N LEU A 32 5.23 -7.81 4.63
CA LEU A 32 4.74 -8.98 3.89
C LEU A 32 3.52 -8.65 3.03
N GLN A 33 2.54 -7.92 3.57
CA GLN A 33 1.36 -7.50 2.83
C GLN A 33 1.70 -6.51 1.72
N PHE A 34 2.61 -5.59 2.04
CA PHE A 34 3.14 -4.57 1.15
C PHE A 34 3.83 -5.22 -0.06
N GLU A 35 4.69 -6.23 0.16
CA GLU A 35 5.30 -7.00 -0.92
C GLU A 35 4.24 -7.65 -1.81
N VAL A 36 3.27 -8.38 -1.25
CA VAL A 36 2.25 -9.09 -2.04
C VAL A 36 1.50 -8.13 -2.96
N LYS A 37 1.15 -6.94 -2.46
CA LYS A 37 0.39 -5.95 -3.22
C LYS A 37 1.22 -5.26 -4.29
N CYS A 38 2.45 -4.88 -3.98
CA CYS A 38 3.32 -4.15 -4.89
C CYS A 38 4.07 -5.05 -5.89
N ARG A 39 4.33 -6.31 -5.54
CA ARG A 39 5.09 -7.25 -6.37
C ARG A 39 4.25 -7.97 -7.42
N SER A 40 2.96 -8.23 -7.13
CA SER A 40 2.11 -9.10 -7.98
C SER A 40 2.03 -8.66 -9.46
N GLN A 41 2.40 -7.43 -9.79
CA GLN A 41 2.40 -6.91 -11.16
C GLN A 41 3.79 -6.81 -11.80
N ALA A 42 4.87 -6.80 -11.01
CA ALA A 42 6.24 -6.68 -11.51
C ALA A 42 6.74 -7.97 -12.18
N SER A 43 6.33 -9.14 -11.68
CA SER A 43 6.74 -10.45 -12.20
C SER A 43 5.99 -10.87 -13.48
N ILE A 44 4.88 -10.22 -13.80
CA ILE A 44 4.07 -10.54 -15.00
C ILE A 44 4.65 -9.89 -16.25
N GLN A 45 5.37 -8.78 -16.11
CA GLN A 45 6.02 -8.13 -17.23
C GLN A 45 7.52 -8.44 -17.21
N LYS A 46 7.95 -9.38 -18.06
CA LYS A 46 9.36 -9.44 -18.49
C LYS A 46 9.62 -8.19 -19.35
N VAL A 47 9.82 -7.06 -18.71
CA VAL A 47 10.09 -5.79 -19.37
C VAL A 47 11.45 -5.89 -20.04
N SER A 48 11.46 -5.76 -21.37
CA SER A 48 12.65 -5.61 -22.19
C SER A 48 13.49 -4.44 -21.68
N VAL A 49 14.81 -4.65 -21.58
CA VAL A 49 15.84 -3.82 -20.91
C VAL A 49 15.94 -2.35 -21.41
N GLN A 50 15.08 -1.91 -22.34
CA GLN A 50 15.25 -0.64 -23.06
C GLN A 50 14.47 0.55 -22.50
N ASP A 51 13.54 0.37 -21.56
CA ASP A 51 12.76 1.48 -21.00
C ASP A 51 13.02 1.66 -19.50
N ALA A 52 13.86 2.64 -19.15
CA ALA A 52 14.08 3.05 -17.76
C ALA A 52 12.79 3.59 -17.09
N ASP A 53 11.83 4.08 -17.88
CA ASP A 53 10.54 4.58 -17.41
C ASP A 53 9.54 3.44 -17.06
N ALA A 54 9.67 2.27 -17.70
CA ALA A 54 8.88 1.08 -17.38
C ALA A 54 9.25 0.46 -16.01
N LYS A 55 10.32 0.97 -15.37
CA LYS A 55 10.84 0.44 -14.11
C LYS A 55 9.90 0.66 -12.91
N CYS A 56 8.91 1.55 -13.03
CA CYS A 56 8.00 1.91 -11.93
C CYS A 56 6.52 1.60 -12.21
N ASP A 57 6.21 0.85 -13.27
CA ASP A 57 4.82 0.51 -13.61
C ASP A 57 4.16 -0.45 -12.62
N TRP A 58 4.96 -1.13 -11.79
CA TRP A 58 4.47 -1.93 -10.67
C TRP A 58 3.84 -1.08 -9.54
N VAL A 59 4.08 0.24 -9.53
CA VAL A 59 3.46 1.17 -8.58
C VAL A 59 2.01 1.43 -9.01
N THR A 60 1.09 0.69 -8.40
CA THR A 60 -0.35 0.84 -8.60
C THR A 60 -1.04 1.57 -7.45
N CYS A 61 -2.31 1.96 -7.65
CA CYS A 61 -3.12 2.53 -6.57
C CYS A 61 -3.31 1.55 -5.40
N ASP A 62 -3.42 0.24 -5.66
CA ASP A 62 -3.50 -0.78 -4.61
C ASP A 62 -2.21 -0.85 -3.79
N CYS A 63 -1.05 -0.77 -4.47
CA CYS A 63 0.26 -0.71 -3.82
C CYS A 63 0.38 0.54 -2.95
N LEU A 64 -0.02 1.70 -3.49
CA LEU A 64 0.00 2.96 -2.76
C LEU A 64 -0.92 2.93 -1.52
N GLU A 65 -2.14 2.40 -1.64
CA GLU A 65 -3.09 2.32 -0.52
C GLU A 65 -2.51 1.51 0.65
N VAL A 66 -1.78 0.42 0.38
CA VAL A 66 -1.11 -0.37 1.42
C VAL A 66 0.15 0.34 1.95
N SER A 67 0.87 1.09 1.11
CA SER A 67 2.04 1.87 1.54
C SER A 67 1.69 2.94 2.59
N LEU A 68 0.46 3.47 2.54
CA LEU A 68 -0.04 4.48 3.46
C LEU A 68 -0.50 3.89 4.81
N GLN A 69 -0.59 2.56 4.94
CA GLN A 69 -1.04 1.85 6.13
C GLN A 69 0.13 1.40 7.03
N VAL A 70 1.25 2.12 7.00
CA VAL A 70 2.42 1.80 7.83
C VAL A 70 2.03 1.84 9.32
N PRO A 71 2.32 0.79 10.11
CA PRO A 71 1.87 0.71 11.52
C PRO A 71 2.77 1.47 12.49
N VAL A 72 3.73 2.25 11.98
CA VAL A 72 4.70 3.02 12.78
C VAL A 72 4.68 4.48 12.35
N GLU A 73 5.23 5.36 13.17
CA GLU A 73 5.39 6.75 12.75
C GLU A 73 6.34 6.83 11.53
N LEU A 74 6.06 7.73 10.58
CA LEU A 74 6.90 7.87 9.37
C LEU A 74 8.37 8.18 9.68
N SER A 75 8.63 8.86 10.80
CA SER A 75 9.98 9.14 11.32
C SER A 75 10.73 7.89 11.77
N GLN A 76 10.02 6.83 12.17
CA GLN A 76 10.56 5.57 12.67
C GLN A 76 10.71 4.50 11.58
N VAL A 77 10.06 4.67 10.43
CA VAL A 77 10.11 3.72 9.30
C VAL A 77 11.56 3.37 8.91
N PRO A 78 12.51 4.33 8.75
CA PRO A 78 13.89 3.99 8.42
C PRO A 78 14.56 3.10 9.46
N THR A 79 14.36 3.40 10.75
CA THR A 79 14.92 2.63 11.87
C THR A 79 14.34 1.22 11.93
N CYS A 80 13.02 1.08 11.86
CA CYS A 80 12.35 -0.23 11.82
C CYS A 80 12.77 -1.09 10.62
N PHE A 81 12.96 -0.44 9.48
CA PHE A 81 13.46 -1.10 8.29
C PHE A 81 14.90 -1.58 8.47
N GLU A 82 15.81 -0.72 8.92
CA GLU A 82 17.21 -1.08 9.16
C GLU A 82 17.37 -2.20 10.19
N GLU A 83 16.62 -2.15 11.30
CA GLU A 83 16.63 -3.20 12.31
C GLU A 83 16.14 -4.53 11.77
N GLY A 84 15.06 -4.53 10.99
CA GLY A 84 14.56 -5.76 10.35
C GLY A 84 15.52 -6.33 9.28
N VAL A 85 16.28 -5.46 8.59
CA VAL A 85 17.34 -5.90 7.68
C VAL A 85 18.48 -6.56 8.45
N ILE A 86 18.96 -5.93 9.53
CA ILE A 86 20.03 -6.46 10.38
C ILE A 86 19.61 -7.79 11.02
N ALA A 87 18.35 -7.89 11.46
CA ALA A 87 17.78 -9.11 12.02
C ALA A 87 17.51 -10.21 10.98
N GLY A 88 17.74 -9.95 9.68
CA GLY A 88 17.49 -10.93 8.61
C GLY A 88 16.01 -11.26 8.42
N GLN A 89 15.10 -10.37 8.85
CA GLN A 89 13.65 -10.58 8.76
C GLN A 89 13.07 -10.25 7.38
N PHE A 90 13.82 -9.52 6.56
CA PHE A 90 13.39 -9.10 5.23
C PHE A 90 14.15 -9.82 4.11
N SER A 91 13.39 -10.30 3.12
CA SER A 91 13.93 -10.89 1.89
C SER A 91 14.65 -9.84 1.05
N GLU A 92 15.49 -10.27 0.11
CA GLU A 92 16.18 -9.36 -0.81
C GLU A 92 15.18 -8.53 -1.64
N ASP A 93 14.10 -9.16 -2.10
CA ASP A 93 13.03 -8.51 -2.84
C ASP A 93 12.33 -7.43 -2.00
N GLN A 94 12.01 -7.73 -0.74
CA GLN A 94 11.42 -6.77 0.19
C GLN A 94 12.32 -5.56 0.39
N ARG A 95 13.63 -5.80 0.55
CA ARG A 95 14.61 -4.73 0.70
C ARG A 95 14.70 -3.86 -0.55
N GLN A 96 14.71 -4.48 -1.73
CA GLN A 96 14.77 -3.78 -2.99
C GLN A 96 13.55 -2.87 -3.18
N ILE A 97 12.34 -3.41 -3.06
CA ILE A 97 11.09 -2.66 -3.27
C ILE A 97 10.98 -1.50 -2.25
N ALA A 98 11.25 -1.77 -0.97
CA ALA A 98 11.21 -0.72 0.05
C ALA A 98 12.26 0.37 -0.20
N SER A 99 13.48 -0.01 -0.62
CA SER A 99 14.54 0.97 -0.90
C SER A 99 14.21 1.87 -2.09
N GLU A 100 13.55 1.34 -3.12
CA GLU A 100 13.08 2.14 -4.27
C GLU A 100 12.03 3.16 -3.81
N LEU A 101 11.18 2.86 -2.82
CA LEU A 101 10.19 3.82 -2.34
C LEU A 101 10.75 4.87 -1.36
N ILE A 102 11.64 4.46 -0.45
CA ILE A 102 12.13 5.34 0.63
C ILE A 102 13.16 6.36 0.13
N ARG A 103 14.01 6.00 -0.83
CA ARG A 103 15.21 6.80 -1.19
C ARG A 103 14.97 7.93 -2.20
N GLY A 104 13.72 8.35 -2.41
CA GLY A 104 13.40 9.35 -3.43
C GLY A 104 13.82 8.89 -4.84
N SER A 105 13.74 7.59 -5.13
CA SER A 105 13.97 7.07 -6.47
C SER A 105 12.90 7.60 -7.44
N ALA A 106 13.07 7.33 -8.73
CA ALA A 106 12.03 7.58 -9.73
C ALA A 106 10.67 6.96 -9.35
N CYS A 107 10.67 5.77 -8.75
CA CYS A 107 9.44 5.09 -8.33
C CYS A 107 8.84 5.73 -7.07
N GLY A 108 9.68 6.18 -6.14
CA GLY A 108 9.25 6.94 -4.97
C GLY A 108 8.60 8.27 -5.38
N GLU A 109 9.19 8.98 -6.34
CA GLU A 109 8.64 10.23 -6.86
C GLU A 109 7.31 10.00 -7.61
N ARG A 110 7.22 8.96 -8.45
CA ARG A 110 5.96 8.57 -9.10
C ARG A 110 4.88 8.25 -8.08
N THR A 111 5.22 7.50 -7.03
CA THR A 111 4.31 7.17 -5.93
C THR A 111 3.79 8.45 -5.24
N ARG A 112 4.69 9.41 -4.97
CA ARG A 112 4.36 10.72 -4.39
C ARG A 112 3.39 11.51 -5.27
N VAL A 113 3.65 11.57 -6.58
CA VAL A 113 2.79 12.26 -7.56
C VAL A 113 1.43 11.56 -7.70
N MET A 114 1.39 10.23 -7.69
CA MET A 114 0.12 9.48 -7.81
C MET A 114 -0.76 9.64 -6.56
N GLY A 115 -0.15 9.77 -5.38
CA GLY A 115 -0.83 9.91 -4.10
C GLY A 115 -1.12 11.33 -3.63
N MET A 116 -0.69 12.36 -4.37
CA MET A 116 -1.01 13.75 -4.03
C MET A 116 -2.53 14.00 -4.10
N PRO A 117 -3.06 15.04 -3.43
CA PRO A 117 -4.46 15.45 -3.61
C PRO A 117 -4.79 15.66 -5.09
N CYS A 118 -5.92 15.12 -5.55
CA CYS A 118 -6.30 15.07 -6.97
C CYS A 118 -5.42 14.17 -7.87
N GLY A 119 -4.46 13.45 -7.29
CA GLY A 119 -3.64 12.46 -7.98
C GLY A 119 -4.47 11.29 -8.52
N GLN A 120 -3.85 10.45 -9.35
CA GLN A 120 -4.53 9.32 -9.96
C GLN A 120 -5.14 8.36 -8.93
N CYS A 121 -4.50 8.21 -7.77
CA CYS A 121 -4.91 7.28 -6.73
C CYS A 121 -5.59 7.97 -5.53
N ASP A 122 -5.96 9.25 -5.64
CA ASP A 122 -6.76 9.91 -4.60
C ASP A 122 -8.21 9.37 -4.64
N ARG A 123 -8.58 8.59 -3.62
CA ARG A 123 -9.92 8.02 -3.47
C ARG A 123 -11.03 9.07 -3.55
N TYR A 124 -10.75 10.29 -3.11
CA TYR A 124 -11.71 11.38 -3.04
C TYR A 124 -11.59 12.36 -4.22
N ARG A 125 -10.83 12.01 -5.26
CA ARG A 125 -10.62 12.88 -6.43
C ARG A 125 -11.92 13.35 -7.06
N LEU A 126 -12.94 12.50 -7.15
CA LEU A 126 -14.23 12.86 -7.77
C LEU A 126 -15.16 13.65 -6.86
N GLU A 127 -14.95 13.59 -5.54
CA GLU A 127 -15.75 14.29 -4.54
C GLU A 127 -15.24 15.72 -4.29
N ARG A 128 -13.94 15.94 -4.53
CA ARG A 128 -13.25 17.23 -4.35
C ARG A 128 -13.49 18.14 -5.57
N PRO A 129 -14.24 19.26 -5.43
CA PRO A 129 -14.54 20.14 -6.56
C PRO A 129 -13.30 20.77 -7.21
N GLN A 130 -12.21 20.93 -6.44
CA GLN A 130 -10.93 21.43 -6.94
C GLN A 130 -10.20 20.47 -7.89
N CYS A 131 -10.55 19.18 -7.90
CA CYS A 131 -9.91 18.17 -8.75
C CYS A 131 -10.57 18.03 -10.13
N SER A 132 -11.82 18.48 -10.27
CA SER A 132 -12.58 18.52 -11.51
C SER A 132 -12.34 19.85 -12.24
N ASN A 133 -11.14 20.05 -12.78
CA ASN A 133 -10.72 21.37 -13.25
C ASN A 133 -11.42 21.88 -14.54
N THR A 134 -12.08 21.05 -15.37
CA THR A 134 -12.48 21.55 -16.72
C THR A 134 -13.63 20.84 -17.43
N THR A 135 -14.59 20.23 -16.75
CA THR A 135 -15.93 20.02 -17.35
C THR A 135 -16.92 19.79 -16.23
N MET A 136 -17.88 20.70 -16.08
CA MET A 136 -19.10 20.40 -15.35
C MET A 136 -19.60 19.05 -15.90
N PRO A 137 -19.63 17.96 -15.11
CA PRO A 137 -20.13 16.68 -15.63
C PRO A 137 -21.54 16.97 -16.16
N PRO A 138 -21.91 16.49 -17.37
CA PRO A 138 -23.25 16.73 -17.89
C PRO A 138 -24.20 16.28 -16.79
N PHE A 139 -25.02 17.23 -16.29
CA PHE A 139 -25.99 16.92 -15.26
C PHE A 139 -26.73 15.68 -15.74
N ARG A 140 -26.55 14.55 -15.03
CA ARG A 140 -27.44 13.42 -15.19
C ARG A 140 -28.75 13.92 -14.63
N THR A 141 -29.56 14.55 -15.48
CA THR A 141 -30.97 14.72 -15.23
C THR A 141 -31.49 13.32 -15.03
N PHE A 142 -31.79 12.98 -13.78
CA PHE A 142 -32.63 11.85 -13.48
C PHE A 142 -33.95 12.17 -14.17
N ILE A 143 -34.13 11.68 -15.39
CA ILE A 143 -35.45 11.61 -16.00
C ILE A 143 -36.17 10.61 -15.10
N PRO A 144 -37.17 11.05 -14.31
CA PRO A 144 -37.97 10.10 -13.55
C PRO A 144 -38.51 9.11 -14.59
N SER A 145 -38.11 7.84 -14.46
CA SER A 145 -38.75 6.75 -15.16
C SER A 145 -40.20 6.79 -14.71
N LEU A 146 -41.05 7.44 -15.52
CA LEU A 146 -42.50 7.29 -15.45
C LEU A 146 -42.71 5.79 -15.61
N GLY A 147 -42.90 5.12 -14.47
CA GLY A 147 -42.81 3.68 -14.36
C GLY A 147 -43.64 3.01 -15.45
N ILE A 148 -42.95 2.39 -16.41
CA ILE A 148 -43.53 1.31 -17.17
C ILE A 148 -43.75 0.21 -16.14
N ARG A 149 -44.95 0.19 -15.55
CA ARG A 149 -45.43 -0.91 -14.71
C ARG A 149 -45.22 -2.18 -15.52
N ALA A 150 -44.28 -3.02 -15.08
CA ALA A 150 -44.17 -4.38 -15.56
C ALA A 150 -45.53 -5.05 -15.30
N LEU A 151 -46.25 -5.36 -16.38
CA LEU A 151 -47.42 -6.21 -16.30
C LEU A 151 -46.96 -7.55 -15.72
N PRO A 152 -47.59 -8.03 -14.64
CA PRO A 152 -47.28 -9.35 -14.11
C PRO A 152 -47.72 -10.40 -15.13
N GLY A 153 -46.76 -11.21 -15.58
CA GLY A 153 -47.05 -12.54 -16.12
C GLY A 153 -46.75 -12.71 -17.59
N VAL A 154 -45.53 -13.17 -17.88
CA VAL A 154 -45.32 -14.32 -18.77
C VAL A 154 -44.12 -15.08 -18.22
N VAL A 155 -44.38 -16.17 -17.51
CA VAL A 155 -43.34 -17.16 -17.16
C VAL A 155 -43.08 -17.95 -18.43
N ILE A 156 -41.96 -17.70 -19.11
CA ILE A 156 -41.49 -18.54 -20.21
C ILE A 156 -40.63 -19.64 -19.58
N PRO A 157 -41.10 -20.90 -19.51
CA PRO A 157 -40.25 -21.99 -19.05
C PRO A 157 -39.16 -22.24 -20.08
N LEU A 158 -37.91 -21.92 -19.73
CA LEU A 158 -36.74 -22.40 -20.47
C LEU A 158 -36.64 -23.91 -20.25
N ALA A 159 -36.98 -24.68 -21.27
CA ALA A 159 -36.68 -26.10 -21.33
C ALA A 159 -35.16 -26.29 -21.42
N THR A 160 -34.53 -26.66 -20.31
CA THR A 160 -33.14 -27.14 -20.29
C THR A 160 -33.09 -28.52 -20.94
N ALA A 161 -32.61 -28.58 -22.18
CA ALA A 161 -32.20 -29.83 -22.80
C ALA A 161 -30.84 -30.24 -22.23
N ILE A 162 -30.85 -31.21 -21.32
CA ILE A 162 -29.65 -31.91 -20.84
C ILE A 162 -29.25 -32.88 -21.94
N VAL A 163 -28.23 -32.53 -22.74
CA VAL A 163 -27.56 -33.48 -23.62
C VAL A 163 -26.41 -34.10 -22.83
N GLY A 164 -26.62 -35.34 -22.38
CA GLY A 164 -25.56 -36.18 -21.83
C GLY A 164 -24.59 -36.59 -22.93
N LEU A 165 -23.30 -36.38 -22.69
CA LEU A 165 -22.21 -36.94 -23.47
C LEU A 165 -21.41 -37.85 -22.56
N ALA A 166 -21.58 -39.15 -22.79
CA ALA A 166 -20.75 -40.20 -22.22
C ALA A 166 -19.67 -40.56 -23.25
N PHE A 167 -18.41 -40.42 -22.86
CA PHE A 167 -17.26 -41.17 -23.42
C PHE A 167 -16.20 -41.29 -22.32
#